data_AF-G9GUZ8-F1
#
_entry.id   AF-G9GUZ8-F1
#
_cell.length_a   1.000
_cell.length_b   1.000
_cell.length_c   1.000
_cell.angle_alpha   90.00
_cell.angle_beta   90.00
_cell.angle_gamma   90.00
#
_symmetry.space_group_name_H-M   'P 1'
#
loop_
_entity.id
_entity.type
_entity.pdbx_description
1 polymer ?
#
loop_
_entity_poly.entity_id
_entity_poly.type
_entity_poly.pdbx_seq_one_letter_code
_entity_poly.pdbx_strand_id
1 'polypeptide(L)' 'VGCLIRGIEREEIERGQVLAKSGTIKPHTKFSAQVYVLTK' A
#
# COMPACT_ATOMS: atom_id res chain seq x y z
N VAL A 1 -6.62 -14.58 -4.47
CA VAL A 1 -7.93 -14.02 -4.88
C VAL A 1 -7.66 -12.85 -5.79
N GLY A 2 -8.33 -12.76 -6.95
CA GLY A 2 -8.26 -11.59 -7.83
C GLY A 2 -9.51 -10.75 -7.67
N CYS A 3 -9.37 -9.45 -7.40
CA CYS A 3 -10.48 -8.52 -7.31
C CYS A 3 -10.61 -7.75 -8.63
N LEU A 4 -11.75 -7.88 -9.30
CA LEU A 4 -12.07 -7.08 -10.50
C LEU A 4 -12.52 -5.69 -10.06
N ILE A 5 -11.84 -4.66 -10.55
CA ILE A 5 -12.14 -3.26 -10.24
C ILE A 5 -12.73 -2.63 -11.50
N ARG A 6 -13.91 -2.02 -11.38
CA ARG A 6 -14.62 -1.45 -12.52
C ARG A 6 -14.16 -0.02 -12.75
N GLY A 7 -13.84 0.31 -14.00
CA GLY A 7 -13.62 1.70 -14.46
C GLY A 7 -12.27 2.30 -14.09
N ILE A 8 -11.27 1.47 -13.77
CA ILE A 8 -9.88 1.88 -13.54
C ILE A 8 -9.01 1.11 -14.54
N GLU A 9 -8.11 1.80 -15.21
CA GLU A 9 -7.20 1.20 -16.18
C GLU A 9 -5.97 0.59 -15.48
N ARG A 10 -5.26 -0.30 -16.17
CA ARG A 10 -4.12 -1.00 -15.56
C ARG A 10 -2.95 -0.04 -15.32
N GLU A 11 -2.85 0.99 -16.14
CA GLU A 11 -1.87 2.06 -16.14
C GLU A 11 -2.04 3.00 -14.93
N GLU A 12 -3.24 3.03 -14.33
CA GLU A 12 -3.57 3.85 -13.17
C GLU A 12 -3.22 3.17 -11.82
N ILE A 13 -2.84 1.89 -11.85
CA ILE A 13 -2.52 1.10 -10.66
C ILE A 13 -1.07 0.65 -10.68
N GLU A 14 -0.36 0.90 -9.59
CA GLU A 14 1.04 0.51 -9.41
C GLU A 14 1.23 -0.54 -8.32
N ARG A 15 2.22 -1.41 -8.53
CA ARG A 15 2.61 -2.41 -7.53
C ARG A 15 3.15 -1.69 -6.29
N GLY A 16 2.53 -1.95 -5.13
CA GLY A 16 2.84 -1.31 -3.85
C GLY A 16 1.63 -0.59 -3.26
N GLN A 17 0.61 -0.28 -4.09
CA GLN A 17 -0.69 0.19 -3.63
C GLN A 17 -1.51 -0.96 -3.01
N VAL A 18 -2.50 -0.60 -2.17
CA VAL A 18 -3.36 -1.55 -1.45
C VAL A 18 -4.84 -1.26 -1.72
N LEU A 19 -5.66 -2.32 -1.79
CA LEU A 19 -7.12 -2.19 -1.79
C LEU A 19 -7.62 -2.10 -0.35
N ALA A 20 -8.22 -0.96 0.01
CA ALA A 20 -8.75 -0.73 1.34
C ALA A 20 -10.17 -0.17 1.27
N LYS A 21 -10.95 -0.38 2.34
CA LYS A 21 -12.21 0.33 2.52
C LYS A 21 -11.94 1.83 2.58
N SER A 22 -12.81 2.61 1.94
CA SER A 22 -12.68 4.07 1.91
C SER A 22 -12.53 4.65 3.32
N GLY A 23 -11.51 5.48 3.52
CA GLY A 23 -11.23 6.17 4.78
C GLY A 23 -10.45 5.36 5.83
N THR A 24 -10.15 4.08 5.60
CA THR A 24 -9.47 3.24 6.61
C THR A 24 -7.95 3.45 6.69
N ILE A 25 -7.29 3.72 5.56
CA ILE A 25 -5.83 3.92 5.50
C ILE A 25 -5.50 5.18 4.72
N LYS A 26 -4.48 5.93 5.18
CA LYS A 26 -3.96 7.11 4.51
C LYS A 26 -2.48 6.90 4.15
N PRO A 27 -2.00 7.43 3.02
CA PRO A 27 -0.59 7.36 2.67
C PRO A 27 0.23 8.27 3.60
N HIS A 28 1.29 7.72 4.20
CA HIS A 28 2.21 8.45 5.07
C HIS A 28 3.65 8.26 4.57
N THR A 29 4.41 9.35 4.45
CA THR A 29 5.81 9.33 3.97
C THR A 29 6.84 9.46 5.08
N LYS A 30 6.45 9.96 6.25
CA LYS A 30 7.31 10.09 7.43
C LYS A 30 6.71 9.31 8.59
N PHE A 31 7.50 8.44 9.20
CA PHE A 31 7.11 7.65 10.37
C PHE A 31 8.31 7.41 11.27
N SER A 32 8.04 7.19 12.56
CA SER A 32 9.05 6.71 13.52
C SER A 32 8.90 5.20 13.65
N ALA A 33 10.01 4.46 13.56
CA ALA A 33 10.02 3.01 13.70
C ALA A 33 11.15 2.57 14.64
N GLN A 34 10.91 1.46 15.35
CA GLN A 34 11.94 0.76 16.08
C GLN A 34 12.52 -0.32 15.16
N VAL A 35 13.81 -0.23 14.88
CA VAL A 35 14.52 -1.17 14.00
C VAL A 35 15.54 -1.93 14.83
N TYR A 36 15.50 -3.26 14.73
CA TYR A 36 16.52 -4.12 15.31
C TYR A 36 17.61 -4.37 14.25
N VAL A 37 18.85 -3.99 14.54
CA VAL A 37 19.98 -4.16 13.63
C VAL A 37 20.70 -5.46 13.96
N LEU A 38 20.63 -6.43 13.05
CA LEU A 38 21.32 -7.71 13.18
C LEU A 38 22.83 -7.52 12.94
N THR A 39 23.66 -8.01 13.86
CA THR A 39 25.10 -8.16 13.65
C THR A 39 25.39 -9.36 12.76
N LYS A 40 26.38 -9.23 11.87
CA LYS A 40 26.79 -10.25 10.90
C LYS A 40 27.46 -11.44 11.57
#